data_AF-A0A1E5GRP7-F1
#
_entry.id   AF-A0A1E5GRP7-F1
#
_cell.length_a   1.000
_cell.length_b   1.000
_cell.length_c   1.000
_cell.angle_alpha   90.00
_cell.angle_beta   90.00
_cell.angle_gamma   90.00
#
_symmetry.space_group_name_H-M   'P 1'
#
loop_
_entity.id
_entity.type
_entity.pdbx_description
1 polymer ?
#
loop_
_entity_poly.entity_id
_entity_poly.type
_entity_poly.pdbx_seq_one_letter_code
_entity_poly.pdbx_strand_id
1 'polypeptide(L)'
;MEVSFKKNAKHDAEEFARQLKNQEKGMNELTVEEYLANRERYLAEGRALEGNIAQQAAREQAYTKKLNELQKSGKTLSQAKSEAKQWLDKQAALHNPDQIAGGKANIIGGMGDKGINSSLGSQWRYRIEAVDEQIRAMAKNMTPEQLKNTHLNVKLTQ
;
A
#
# COMPACT_ATOMS: atom_id res chain seq x y z
N MET A 1 -11.52 -8.23 12.47
CA MET A 1 -10.50 -9.26 12.21
C MET A 1 -9.13 -8.71 12.58
N GLU A 2 -8.23 -9.50 13.18
CA GLU A 2 -6.88 -9.04 13.51
C GLU A 2 -5.81 -9.82 12.73
N VAL A 3 -4.81 -9.11 12.20
CA VAL A 3 -3.68 -9.69 11.43
C VAL A 3 -2.36 -9.12 11.96
N SER A 4 -1.48 -9.99 12.44
CA SER A 4 -0.20 -9.58 13.04
C SER A 4 0.94 -9.60 12.02
N PHE A 5 1.67 -8.51 11.92
CA PHE A 5 2.88 -8.33 11.12
C PHE A 5 4.11 -8.37 12.03
N LYS A 6 5.27 -8.67 11.45
CA LYS A 6 6.55 -8.69 12.15
C LYS A 6 7.43 -7.59 11.60
N LYS A 7 7.88 -6.70 12.48
CA LYS A 7 8.87 -5.67 12.15
C LYS A 7 10.28 -6.27 12.19
N ASN A 8 11.08 -6.03 11.15
CA ASN A 8 12.50 -6.33 11.20
C ASN A 8 13.22 -5.37 12.18
N ALA A 9 14.17 -5.88 12.97
CA ALA A 9 14.95 -5.05 13.90
C ALA A 9 15.71 -3.90 13.20
N LYS A 10 16.09 -4.09 11.93
CA LYS A 10 16.77 -3.09 11.11
C LYS A 10 15.85 -2.03 10.51
N HIS A 11 14.53 -2.23 10.57
CA HIS A 11 13.57 -1.25 10.08
C HIS A 11 13.33 -0.16 11.11
N ASP A 12 13.30 1.06 10.61
CA ASP A 12 12.79 2.21 11.35
C ASP A 12 11.39 1.90 11.90
N ALA A 13 11.21 2.11 13.20
CA ALA A 13 10.02 1.68 13.91
C ALA A 13 8.80 2.54 13.57
N GLU A 14 9.01 3.85 13.43
CA GLU A 14 7.94 4.81 13.14
C GLU A 14 7.47 4.67 11.70
N GLU A 15 8.40 4.52 10.75
CA GLU A 15 8.08 4.33 9.34
C GLU A 15 7.39 2.98 9.10
N PHE A 16 7.81 1.92 9.79
CA PHE A 16 7.12 0.63 9.71
C PHE A 16 5.70 0.74 10.23
N ALA A 17 5.51 1.35 11.41
CA ALA A 17 4.18 1.56 12.00
C ALA A 17 3.29 2.45 11.10
N ARG A 18 3.85 3.51 10.51
CA ARG A 18 3.14 4.39 9.57
C ARG A 18 2.68 3.64 8.33
N GLN A 19 3.57 2.87 7.70
CA GLN A 19 3.20 2.09 6.51
C GLN A 19 2.19 0.99 6.87
N LEU A 20 2.34 0.30 8.00
CA LEU A 20 1.37 -0.70 8.45
C LEU A 20 -0.01 -0.05 8.72
N LYS A 21 -0.03 1.12 9.35
CA LYS A 21 -1.28 1.86 9.60
C LYS A 21 -1.95 2.30 8.30
N ASN A 22 -1.17 2.69 7.29
CA ASN A 22 -1.70 3.00 5.96
C ASN A 22 -2.30 1.76 5.28
N GLN A 23 -1.69 0.59 5.44
CA GLN A 23 -2.25 -0.68 4.96
C GLN A 23 -3.60 -0.97 5.63
N GLU A 24 -3.67 -0.84 6.96
CA GLU A 24 -4.91 -1.03 7.72
C GLU A 24 -6.00 -0.06 7.27
N LYS A 25 -5.66 1.24 7.19
CA LYS A 25 -6.58 2.27 6.75
C LYS A 25 -7.13 1.95 5.35
N GLY A 26 -6.24 1.64 4.41
CA GLY A 26 -6.64 1.30 3.05
C GLY A 26 -7.54 0.08 2.98
N MET A 27 -7.25 -0.98 3.76
CA MET A 27 -8.14 -2.14 3.86
C MET A 27 -9.55 -1.71 4.29
N ASN A 28 -9.65 -0.85 5.30
CA ASN A 28 -10.93 -0.42 5.86
C ASN A 28 -11.65 0.64 5.02
N GLU A 29 -11.02 1.16 3.96
CA GLU A 29 -11.66 1.98 2.92
C GLU A 29 -12.31 1.13 1.83
N LEU A 30 -12.01 -0.17 1.77
CA LEU A 30 -12.64 -1.09 0.82
C LEU A 30 -13.99 -1.57 1.34
N THR A 31 -14.96 -1.66 0.44
CA THR A 31 -16.19 -2.42 0.68
C THR A 31 -15.92 -3.92 0.53
N VAL A 32 -16.82 -4.75 1.06
CA VAL A 32 -16.72 -6.21 0.88
C VAL A 32 -16.73 -6.57 -0.61
N GLU A 33 -17.59 -5.93 -1.41
CA GLU A 33 -17.63 -6.12 -2.87
C GLU A 33 -16.31 -5.73 -3.53
N GLU A 34 -15.79 -4.53 -3.24
CA GLU A 34 -14.54 -4.04 -3.82
C GLU A 34 -13.36 -4.95 -3.47
N TYR A 35 -13.26 -5.38 -2.21
CA TYR A 35 -12.21 -6.29 -1.77
C TYR A 35 -12.26 -7.61 -2.54
N LEU A 36 -13.42 -8.25 -2.61
CA LEU A 36 -13.57 -9.55 -3.28
C LEU A 36 -13.23 -9.45 -4.77
N ALA A 37 -13.71 -8.40 -5.45
CA ALA A 37 -13.42 -8.16 -6.86
C ALA A 37 -11.91 -7.91 -7.09
N ASN A 38 -11.29 -7.07 -6.26
CA ASN A 38 -9.85 -6.78 -6.37
C ASN A 38 -9.00 -8.03 -6.11
N ARG A 39 -9.38 -8.85 -5.13
CA ARG A 39 -8.70 -10.11 -4.80
C ARG A 39 -8.84 -11.14 -5.92
N GLU A 40 -10.04 -11.29 -6.47
CA GLU A 40 -10.28 -12.18 -7.62
C GLU A 40 -9.43 -11.78 -8.82
N ARG A 41 -9.42 -10.49 -9.17
CA ARG A 41 -8.58 -9.97 -10.24
C ARG A 41 -7.09 -10.20 -9.97
N TYR A 42 -6.62 -9.94 -8.74
CA TYR A 42 -5.22 -10.18 -8.38
C TYR A 42 -4.83 -11.66 -8.52
N LEU A 43 -5.70 -12.58 -8.14
CA LEU A 43 -5.44 -14.02 -8.26
C LEU A 43 -5.41 -14.48 -9.72
N ALA A 44 -6.24 -13.88 -10.58
CA ALA A 44 -6.30 -14.20 -12.01
C ALA A 44 -5.15 -13.59 -12.82
N GLU A 45 -4.81 -12.32 -12.55
CA GLU A 45 -3.93 -11.51 -13.40
C GLU A 45 -2.60 -11.15 -12.72
N GLY A 46 -2.49 -11.32 -11.40
CA GLY A 46 -1.39 -10.78 -10.62
C GLY A 46 -1.50 -9.26 -10.42
N ARG A 47 -0.35 -8.57 -10.43
CA ARG A 47 -0.32 -7.10 -10.29
C ARG A 47 -0.83 -6.45 -11.57
N ALA A 48 -1.77 -5.52 -11.43
CA ALA A 48 -2.37 -4.85 -12.57
C ALA A 48 -1.39 -3.87 -13.26
N LEU A 49 -1.43 -3.83 -14.59
CA LEU A 49 -0.51 -3.03 -15.41
C LEU A 49 -0.67 -1.52 -15.18
N GLU A 50 -1.91 -1.06 -14.98
CA GLU A 50 -2.18 0.34 -14.66
C GLU A 50 -1.55 0.77 -13.32
N GLY A 51 -1.28 -0.18 -12.43
CA GLY A 51 -0.54 0.09 -11.21
C GLY A 51 0.89 0.52 -11.47
N ASN A 52 1.54 0.00 -12.51
CA ASN A 52 2.89 0.43 -12.90
C ASN A 52 2.89 1.89 -13.37
N ILE A 53 1.85 2.28 -14.12
CA ILE A 53 1.68 3.66 -14.60
C ILE A 53 1.46 4.59 -13.40
N ALA A 54 0.57 4.23 -12.47
CA ALA A 54 0.31 5.02 -11.27
C ALA A 54 1.57 5.16 -10.39
N GLN A 55 2.35 4.08 -10.24
CA GLN A 55 3.63 4.11 -9.51
C GLN A 55 4.64 5.05 -10.18
N GLN A 56 4.79 4.98 -11.50
CA GLN A 56 5.70 5.86 -12.22
C GLN A 56 5.32 7.33 -12.04
N ALA A 57 4.04 7.67 -12.25
CA ALA A 57 3.54 9.02 -12.07
C ALA A 57 3.77 9.54 -10.65
N ALA A 58 3.49 8.72 -9.63
CA ALA A 58 3.74 9.09 -8.23
C ALA A 58 5.24 9.31 -7.94
N ARG A 59 6.13 8.52 -8.53
CA ARG A 59 7.59 8.69 -8.38
C ARG A 59 8.09 9.97 -9.05
N GLU A 60 7.59 10.31 -10.23
CA GLU A 60 7.94 11.56 -10.93
C GLU A 60 7.47 12.80 -10.16
N GLN A 61 6.24 12.75 -9.62
CA GLN A 61 5.72 13.80 -8.74
C GLN A 61 6.54 13.91 -7.46
N ALA A 62 6.88 12.79 -6.82
CA ALA A 62 7.69 12.76 -5.61
C ALA A 62 9.10 13.33 -5.84
N TYR A 63 9.73 12.98 -6.96
CA TYR A 63 11.01 13.54 -7.38
C TYR A 63 10.95 15.07 -7.51
N THR A 64 9.95 15.56 -8.25
CA THR A 64 9.76 17.01 -8.48
C THR A 64 9.51 17.75 -7.17
N LYS A 65 8.68 17.18 -6.28
CA LYS A 65 8.43 17.75 -4.95
C LYS A 65 9.71 17.81 -4.13
N LYS A 66 10.50 16.73 -4.10
CA LYS A 66 11.75 16.67 -3.33
C LYS A 66 12.81 17.63 -3.87
N LEU A 67 12.91 17.74 -5.20
CA LEU A 67 13.77 18.71 -5.87
C LEU A 67 13.45 20.14 -5.40
N ASN A 68 12.18 20.52 -5.46
CA ASN A 68 11.73 21.85 -5.07
C ASN A 68 11.96 22.14 -3.58
N GLU A 69 11.73 21.16 -2.71
CA GLU A 69 12.05 21.24 -1.28
C GLU A 69 13.55 21.53 -1.06
N LEU A 70 14.41 20.78 -1.74
CA LEU A 70 15.86 20.92 -1.63
C LEU A 70 16.34 22.28 -2.17
N GLN A 71 15.78 22.78 -3.27
CA GLN A 71 16.10 24.11 -3.76
C GLN A 71 15.64 25.22 -2.81
N LYS A 72 14.46 25.09 -2.20
CA LYS A 72 13.96 26.03 -1.17
C LYS A 72 14.85 26.05 0.07
N SER A 73 15.52 24.94 0.37
CA SER A 73 16.52 24.87 1.45
C SER A 73 17.88 25.49 1.09
N GLY A 74 18.02 26.09 -0.10
CA GLY A 74 19.23 26.79 -0.55
C GLY A 74 20.22 25.93 -1.35
N LYS A 75 19.87 24.69 -1.70
CA LYS A 75 20.75 23.83 -2.51
C LYS A 75 20.75 24.29 -3.97
N THR A 76 21.91 24.17 -4.62
CA THR A 76 22.00 24.35 -6.07
C THR A 76 21.15 23.30 -6.80
N LEU A 77 20.73 23.61 -8.04
CA LEU A 77 19.96 22.66 -8.84
C LEU A 77 20.68 21.30 -9.00
N SER A 78 22.00 21.31 -9.17
CA SER A 78 22.79 20.09 -9.33
C SER A 78 22.76 19.22 -8.07
N GLN A 79 23.00 19.83 -6.91
CA GLN A 79 22.92 19.14 -5.61
C GLN A 79 21.51 18.61 -5.35
N ALA A 80 20.49 19.44 -5.58
CA ALA A 80 19.09 19.06 -5.40
C ALA A 80 18.69 17.87 -6.28
N LYS A 81 19.09 17.84 -7.56
CA LYS A 81 18.82 16.70 -8.45
C LYS A 81 19.47 15.41 -7.95
N SER A 82 20.75 15.50 -7.55
CA SER A 82 21.50 14.35 -7.04
C SER A 82 20.86 13.77 -5.76
N GLU A 83 20.58 14.64 -4.79
CA GLU A 83 19.98 14.23 -3.51
C GLU A 83 18.54 13.74 -3.67
N ALA A 84 17.73 14.37 -4.53
CA ALA A 84 16.37 13.91 -4.81
C ALA A 84 16.36 12.51 -5.43
N LYS A 85 17.31 12.21 -6.33
CA LYS A 85 17.47 10.87 -6.90
C LYS A 85 17.89 9.85 -5.85
N GLN A 86 18.90 10.15 -5.04
CA GLN A 86 19.35 9.26 -3.95
C GLN A 86 18.24 9.00 -2.92
N TRP A 87 17.42 10.01 -2.61
CA TRP A 87 16.25 9.85 -1.77
C TRP A 87 15.24 8.90 -2.44
N LEU A 88 14.86 9.17 -3.69
CA LEU A 88 13.87 8.39 -4.45
C LEU A 88 14.30 6.92 -4.65
N ASP A 89 15.60 6.65 -4.74
CA ASP A 89 16.17 5.30 -4.82
C ASP A 89 15.91 4.46 -3.55
N LYS A 90 15.64 5.11 -2.41
CA LYS A 90 15.26 4.47 -1.14
C LYS A 90 13.75 4.40 -0.94
N GLN A 91 12.96 5.06 -1.79
CA GLN A 91 11.51 5.12 -1.67
C GLN A 91 10.80 4.14 -2.61
N ALA A 92 9.63 3.67 -2.20
CA ALA A 92 8.63 3.01 -3.01
C ALA A 92 7.35 3.86 -3.06
N ALA A 93 6.63 3.79 -4.19
CA ALA A 93 5.25 4.27 -4.26
C ALA A 93 4.36 3.23 -3.55
N LEU A 94 3.58 3.69 -2.58
CA LEU A 94 2.85 2.82 -1.66
C LEU A 94 1.42 2.60 -2.16
N HIS A 95 1.07 1.34 -2.44
CA HIS A 95 -0.33 0.92 -2.50
C HIS A 95 -0.82 0.67 -1.07
N ASN A 96 -1.92 1.33 -0.70
CA ASN A 96 -2.53 1.25 0.63
C ASN A 96 -3.99 0.79 0.47
N PRO A 97 -4.30 -0.50 0.63
CA PRO A 97 -3.39 -1.59 0.95
C PRO A 97 -2.62 -2.08 -0.30
N ASP A 98 -1.66 -2.99 -0.13
CA ASP A 98 -1.00 -3.67 -1.25
C ASP A 98 -2.06 -4.36 -2.14
N GLN A 99 -1.80 -4.42 -3.45
CA GLN A 99 -2.67 -5.17 -4.38
C GLN A 99 -2.80 -6.64 -3.99
N ILE A 100 -1.77 -7.24 -3.36
CA ILE A 100 -1.88 -8.59 -2.77
C ILE A 100 -3.05 -8.65 -1.79
N ALA A 101 -3.26 -7.58 -1.02
CA ALA A 101 -4.35 -7.47 -0.05
C ALA A 101 -5.62 -6.82 -0.63
N GLY A 102 -5.79 -6.81 -1.96
CA GLY A 102 -7.00 -6.28 -2.61
C GLY A 102 -6.99 -4.76 -2.76
N GLY A 103 -5.83 -4.11 -2.67
CA GLY A 103 -5.73 -2.66 -2.89
C GLY A 103 -6.02 -2.22 -4.32
N LYS A 104 -6.57 -1.01 -4.46
CA LYS A 104 -6.88 -0.37 -5.75
C LYS A 104 -5.59 -0.09 -6.51
N ALA A 105 -5.37 -0.78 -7.62
CA ALA A 105 -4.10 -0.76 -8.34
C ALA A 105 -3.72 0.63 -8.89
N ASN A 106 -4.69 1.46 -9.25
CA ASN A 106 -4.47 2.81 -9.78
C ASN A 106 -4.32 3.89 -8.69
N ILE A 107 -4.38 3.53 -7.40
CA ILE A 107 -4.27 4.48 -6.29
C ILE A 107 -2.93 4.30 -5.58
N ILE A 108 -2.20 5.41 -5.45
CA ILE A 108 -0.96 5.51 -4.66
C ILE A 108 -1.23 6.42 -3.46
N GLY A 109 -1.04 5.88 -2.26
CA GLY A 109 -1.26 6.63 -1.02
C GLY A 109 -0.08 7.49 -0.57
N GLY A 110 1.05 7.41 -1.29
CA GLY A 110 2.23 8.25 -1.07
C GLY A 110 3.54 7.50 -1.31
N MET A 111 4.62 8.06 -0.78
CA MET A 111 5.95 7.42 -0.79
C MET A 111 6.31 6.90 0.60
N GLY A 112 7.16 5.89 0.66
CA GLY A 112 7.75 5.42 1.91
C GLY A 112 8.97 4.55 1.67
N ASP A 113 9.64 4.16 2.74
CA ASP A 113 10.80 3.27 2.69
C ASP A 113 10.49 1.98 1.90
N LYS A 114 11.32 1.71 0.88
CA LYS A 114 11.11 0.58 -0.03
C LYS A 114 11.31 -0.78 0.63
N GLY A 115 12.21 -0.87 1.61
CA GLY A 115 12.54 -2.12 2.30
C GLY A 115 11.39 -2.52 3.23
N ILE A 116 10.85 -1.55 3.96
CA ILE A 116 9.65 -1.71 4.78
C ILE A 116 8.46 -2.12 3.90
N ASN A 117 8.21 -1.40 2.79
CA ASN A 117 7.10 -1.72 1.89
C ASN A 117 7.22 -3.15 1.33
N SER A 118 8.41 -3.56 0.90
CA SER A 118 8.68 -4.92 0.43
C SER A 118 8.46 -5.97 1.53
N SER A 119 8.85 -5.66 2.77
CA SER A 119 8.64 -6.52 3.93
C SER A 119 7.16 -6.67 4.31
N LEU A 120 6.35 -5.61 4.17
CA LEU A 120 4.90 -5.71 4.37
C LEU A 120 4.26 -6.54 3.25
N GLY A 121 4.60 -6.25 1.99
CA GLY A 121 4.11 -6.99 0.82
C GLY A 121 4.42 -8.49 0.85
N SER A 122 5.62 -8.87 1.29
CA SER A 122 5.99 -10.30 1.41
C SER A 122 5.21 -11.01 2.51
N GLN A 123 4.90 -10.33 3.61
CA GLN A 123 4.14 -10.90 4.72
C GLN A 123 2.68 -11.15 4.37
N TRP A 124 2.09 -10.31 3.52
CA TRP A 124 0.73 -10.50 3.01
C TRP A 124 0.53 -11.88 2.38
N ARG A 125 1.53 -12.41 1.67
CA ARG A 125 1.45 -13.73 1.00
C ARG A 125 1.09 -14.88 1.94
N TYR A 126 1.45 -14.77 3.22
CA TYR A 126 1.20 -15.80 4.24
C TYR A 126 0.03 -15.47 5.17
N ARG A 127 -0.65 -14.34 4.94
CA ARG A 127 -1.70 -13.80 5.82
C ARG A 127 -3.03 -13.62 5.10
N ILE A 128 -2.96 -13.34 3.79
CA ILE A 128 -4.12 -12.90 3.05
C ILE A 128 -5.17 -14.00 2.90
N GLU A 129 -4.77 -15.27 2.85
CA GLU A 129 -5.72 -16.39 2.74
C GLU A 129 -6.70 -16.42 3.93
N ALA A 130 -6.21 -16.25 5.15
CA ALA A 130 -7.06 -16.21 6.35
C ALA A 130 -8.01 -14.99 6.37
N VAL A 131 -7.61 -13.90 5.71
CA VAL A 131 -8.47 -12.71 5.53
C VAL A 131 -9.53 -12.97 4.46
N ASP A 132 -9.13 -13.56 3.33
CA ASP A 132 -10.01 -13.97 2.24
C ASP A 132 -11.11 -14.91 2.74
N GLU A 133 -10.75 -15.93 3.52
CA GLU A 133 -11.70 -16.89 4.08
C GLU A 133 -12.76 -16.23 4.96
N GLN A 134 -12.34 -15.35 5.87
CA GLN A 134 -13.26 -14.67 6.79
C GLN A 134 -14.18 -13.69 6.05
N ILE A 135 -13.66 -12.93 5.07
CA ILE A 135 -14.48 -12.00 4.28
C ILE A 135 -15.47 -12.78 3.41
N ARG A 136 -15.04 -13.89 2.77
CA ARG A 136 -15.95 -14.75 2.00
C ARG A 136 -17.03 -15.39 2.88
N ALA A 137 -16.69 -15.80 4.10
CA ALA A 137 -17.67 -16.34 5.04
C ALA A 137 -18.71 -15.29 5.45
N MET A 138 -18.27 -14.06 5.71
CA MET A 138 -19.15 -12.92 6.01
C MET A 138 -20.08 -12.60 4.82
N ALA A 139 -19.51 -12.55 3.61
CA ALA A 139 -20.23 -12.19 2.38
C ALA A 139 -21.38 -13.14 2.04
N LYS A 140 -21.31 -14.42 2.41
CA LYS A 140 -22.38 -15.41 2.16
C LYS A 140 -23.73 -15.03 2.78
N ASN A 141 -23.72 -14.25 3.85
CA ASN A 141 -24.93 -13.84 4.58
C ASN A 141 -25.36 -12.40 4.25
N MET A 142 -24.77 -11.79 3.21
CA MET A 142 -25.04 -10.41 2.81
C MET A 142 -25.89 -10.34 1.55
N THR A 143 -26.78 -9.36 1.50
CA THR A 143 -27.44 -8.95 0.25
C THR A 143 -26.46 -8.20 -0.66
N PRO A 144 -26.76 -8.06 -1.96
CA PRO A 144 -25.96 -7.23 -2.86
C PRO A 144 -25.77 -5.79 -2.36
N GLU A 145 -26.82 -5.21 -1.76
CA GLU A 145 -26.79 -3.87 -1.14
C GLU A 145 -25.79 -3.83 0.03
N GLN A 146 -25.78 -4.87 0.87
CA GLN A 146 -24.86 -4.96 2.01
C GLN A 146 -23.41 -5.14 1.56
N LEU A 147 -23.15 -5.94 0.52
CA LEU A 147 -21.79 -6.11 -0.02
C LEU A 147 -21.19 -4.79 -0.51
N LYS A 148 -22.02 -3.95 -1.12
CA LYS A 148 -21.64 -2.64 -1.66
C LYS A 148 -21.39 -1.58 -0.60
N ASN A 149 -22.11 -1.64 0.52
CA ASN A 149 -22.10 -0.56 1.51
C ASN A 149 -21.34 -0.92 2.80
N THR A 150 -21.03 -2.21 3.02
CA THR A 150 -20.28 -2.65 4.21
C THR A 150 -18.79 -2.54 3.94
N HIS A 151 -18.10 -1.73 4.74
CA HIS A 151 -16.64 -1.60 4.71
C HIS A 151 -15.98 -2.71 5.53
N LEU A 152 -14.73 -3.04 5.18
CA LEU A 152 -13.94 -3.96 5.98
C LEU A 152 -13.64 -3.39 7.37
N ASN A 153 -13.43 -4.29 8.33
CA ASN A 153 -12.99 -3.95 9.69
C ASN A 153 -11.83 -4.87 10.12
N VAL A 154 -10.66 -4.55 9.56
CA VAL A 154 -9.39 -5.22 9.79
C VAL A 154 -8.55 -4.37 10.73
N LYS A 155 -7.87 -5.03 11.66
CA LYS A 155 -6.88 -4.45 12.57
C LYS A 155 -5.53 -5.09 12.29
N LEU A 156 -4.53 -4.27 11.97
CA LEU A 156 -3.17 -4.73 11.72
C LEU A 156 -2.30 -4.42 12.95
N THR A 157 -1.71 -5.46 13.52
CA THR A 157 -0.84 -5.36 14.69
C THR A 157 0.60 -5.68 14.31
N GLN A 158 1.56 -5.30 15.16
CA GLN A 158 2.99 -5.55 14.96
C GLN A 158 3.63 -6.17 16.20
#